data_AF-A0A378MVY6-F1
#
_entry.id   AF-A0A378MVY6-F1
#
_cell.length_a   1.000
_cell.length_b   1.000
_cell.length_c   1.000
_cell.angle_alpha   90.00
_cell.angle_beta   90.00
_cell.angle_gamma   90.00
#
_symmetry.space_group_name_H-M   'P 1'
#
loop_
_entity.id
_entity.type
_entity.pdbx_description
1 polymer ?
#
loop_
_entity_poly.entity_id
_entity_poly.type
_entity_poly.pdbx_seq_one_letter_code
_entity_poly.pdbx_strand_id
1 'polypeptide(L)'
;MTYFNTDRPDFHWLNEDSRLFLQRGYLLEGTTALDRIRFIAEHAERKLGIEGYADKFYHYMARGYFSLSSPIWSNFGLDRGLPISCFGSYIGDSIHEIMVTTAEVGMMSKIGGGTSAYFGDIRPRGSLIKNNGKSDGSFNFSKLFDTVIDVISQGTSRKGQFAGYIDIEHGDIDEWLDIHTEGNQFN
;
A
#
# COMPACT_ATOMS: atom_id res chain seq x y z
N MET A 1 -33.68 20.19 5.37
CA MET A 1 -33.92 19.43 6.61
C MET A 1 -33.12 18.14 6.50
N THR A 2 -31.90 18.12 7.04
CA THR A 2 -31.04 16.92 7.03
C THR A 2 -31.60 15.93 8.05
N TYR A 3 -32.04 14.77 7.58
CA TYR A 3 -32.51 13.66 8.41
C TYR A 3 -31.35 13.06 9.22
N PHE A 4 -30.94 13.71 10.31
CA PHE A 4 -30.10 13.07 11.31
C PHE A 4 -31.01 12.18 12.16
N ASN A 5 -31.06 10.89 11.84
CA ASN A 5 -31.73 9.91 12.68
C ASN A 5 -30.96 9.80 14.01
N THR A 6 -31.53 10.37 15.08
CA THR A 6 -30.94 10.40 16.43
C THR A 6 -30.94 9.02 17.10
N ASP A 7 -31.71 8.06 16.58
CA ASP A 7 -31.96 6.77 17.23
C ASP A 7 -31.09 5.64 16.67
N ARG A 8 -30.08 5.95 15.85
CA ARG A 8 -29.15 4.92 15.34
C ARG A 8 -28.39 4.30 16.51
N PRO A 9 -28.42 2.97 16.71
CA PRO A 9 -27.66 2.32 17.77
C PRO A 9 -26.16 2.42 17.49
N ASP A 10 -25.37 2.43 18.55
CA ASP A 10 -23.92 2.39 18.45
C ASP A 10 -23.46 1.13 17.73
N PHE A 11 -22.42 1.27 16.90
CA PHE A 11 -21.87 0.22 16.05
C PHE A 11 -22.87 -0.40 15.06
N HIS A 12 -23.93 0.31 14.67
CA HIS A 12 -24.86 -0.17 13.63
C HIS A 12 -24.16 -0.52 12.30
N TRP A 13 -23.04 0.12 11.96
CA TRP A 13 -22.26 -0.22 10.76
C TRP A 13 -21.53 -1.57 10.88
N LEU A 14 -21.22 -2.00 12.10
CA LEU A 14 -20.56 -3.26 12.39
C LEU A 14 -21.62 -4.36 12.45
N ASN A 15 -22.21 -4.69 11.30
CA ASN A 15 -23.17 -5.78 11.14
C ASN A 15 -22.45 -7.14 11.04
N GLU A 16 -23.19 -8.22 10.79
CA GLU A 16 -22.63 -9.57 10.65
C GLU A 16 -21.61 -9.66 9.51
N ASP A 17 -21.94 -9.11 8.34
CA ASP A 17 -21.04 -9.09 7.18
C ASP A 17 -19.72 -8.39 7.50
N SER A 18 -19.79 -7.23 8.16
CA SER A 18 -18.61 -6.45 8.54
C SER A 18 -17.75 -7.21 9.56
N ARG A 19 -18.38 -7.87 10.55
CA ARG A 19 -17.66 -8.71 11.51
C ARG A 19 -16.95 -9.86 10.82
N LEU A 20 -17.63 -10.56 9.92
CA LEU A 20 -17.07 -11.68 9.19
C LEU A 20 -15.93 -11.26 8.27
N PHE A 21 -16.07 -10.11 7.59
CA PHE A 21 -15.03 -9.53 6.73
C PHE A 21 -13.78 -9.17 7.54
N LEU A 22 -13.94 -8.46 8.67
CA LEU A 22 -12.83 -8.08 9.55
C LEU A 22 -12.13 -9.32 10.13
N GLN A 23 -12.89 -10.32 10.60
CA GLN A 23 -12.37 -11.56 11.17
C GLN A 23 -11.55 -12.36 10.16
N ARG A 24 -12.03 -12.49 8.91
CA ARG A 24 -11.33 -13.25 7.87
C ARG A 24 -10.09 -12.52 7.34
N GLY A 25 -10.09 -11.19 7.36
CA GLY A 25 -9.07 -10.39 6.68
C GLY A 25 -7.98 -9.80 7.57
N TYR A 26 -8.31 -9.32 8.77
CA TYR A 26 -7.43 -8.39 9.51
C TYR A 26 -7.20 -8.76 10.97
N LEU A 27 -8.20 -9.34 11.64
CA LEU A 27 -8.11 -9.61 13.07
C LEU A 27 -7.23 -10.84 13.36
N LEU A 28 -6.57 -10.84 14.51
CA LEU A 28 -5.90 -12.02 15.04
C LEU A 28 -6.94 -13.02 15.57
N GLU A 29 -6.59 -14.31 15.56
CA GLU A 29 -7.43 -15.35 16.13
C GLU A 29 -7.77 -15.02 17.60
N GLY A 30 -9.04 -15.18 17.96
CA GLY A 30 -9.55 -14.85 19.30
C GLY A 30 -9.81 -13.37 19.57
N THR A 31 -9.55 -12.45 18.63
CA THR A 31 -9.84 -11.02 18.81
C THR A 31 -11.15 -10.63 18.13
N THR A 32 -12.08 -10.00 18.85
CA THR A 32 -13.30 -9.45 18.22
C THR A 32 -13.05 -8.06 17.63
N ALA A 33 -13.93 -7.62 16.72
CA ALA A 33 -13.82 -6.28 16.13
C ALA A 33 -13.94 -5.16 17.18
N LEU A 34 -14.80 -5.31 18.18
CA LEU A 34 -14.95 -4.30 19.24
C LEU A 34 -13.71 -4.23 20.14
N ASP A 35 -13.14 -5.38 20.51
CA ASP A 35 -11.87 -5.43 21.25
C ASP A 35 -10.76 -4.74 20.49
N ARG A 36 -10.69 -4.99 19.17
CA ARG A 36 -9.69 -4.36 18.31
C ARG A 36 -9.85 -2.84 18.24
N ILE A 37 -11.08 -2.33 18.11
CA ILE A 37 -11.34 -0.88 18.11
C ILE A 37 -10.93 -0.26 19.43
N ARG A 38 -11.28 -0.89 20.57
CA ARG A 38 -10.92 -0.39 21.90
C ARG A 38 -9.40 -0.38 22.09
N PHE A 39 -8.71 -1.45 21.70
CA PHE A 39 -7.26 -1.52 21.75
C PHE A 39 -6.59 -0.43 20.92
N ILE A 40 -7.07 -0.17 19.69
CA ILE A 40 -6.54 0.90 18.82
C ILE A 40 -6.71 2.26 19.51
N ALA A 41 -7.88 2.52 20.10
CA ALA A 41 -8.18 3.78 20.77
C ALA A 41 -7.26 4.01 21.98
N GLU A 42 -7.12 3.01 22.86
CA GLU A 42 -6.26 3.07 24.04
C GLU A 42 -4.77 3.13 23.68
N HIS A 43 -4.35 2.43 22.64
CA HIS A 43 -2.97 2.53 22.15
C HIS A 43 -2.67 3.95 21.65
N ALA A 44 -3.60 4.57 20.90
CA ALA A 44 -3.44 5.94 20.44
C ALA A 44 -3.41 6.93 21.61
N GLU A 45 -4.29 6.79 22.60
CA GLU A 45 -4.27 7.62 23.82
C GLU A 45 -2.93 7.52 24.55
N ARG A 46 -2.41 6.31 24.79
CA ARG A 46 -1.10 6.11 25.44
C ARG A 46 0.05 6.76 24.68
N LYS A 47 0.02 6.72 23.34
CA LYS A 47 1.04 7.35 22.49
C LYS A 47 0.96 8.87 22.50
N LEU A 48 -0.24 9.44 22.61
CA LEU A 48 -0.47 10.88 22.63
C LEU A 48 -0.31 11.49 24.02
N GLY A 49 -0.55 10.73 25.09
CA GLY A 49 -0.55 11.23 26.46
C GLY A 49 -1.72 12.18 26.77
N ILE A 50 -2.86 12.03 26.07
CA ILE A 50 -4.03 12.90 26.20
C ILE A 50 -5.17 12.11 26.83
N GLU A 51 -5.46 12.39 28.10
CA GLU A 51 -6.53 11.73 28.85
C GLU A 51 -7.90 11.90 28.16
N GLY A 52 -8.67 10.81 28.07
CA GLY A 52 -10.00 10.78 27.46
C GLY A 52 -10.02 10.74 25.92
N TYR A 53 -8.85 10.67 25.27
CA TYR A 53 -8.75 10.53 23.82
C TYR A 53 -9.36 9.22 23.32
N ALA A 54 -9.10 8.10 24.01
CA ALA A 54 -9.57 6.78 23.64
C ALA A 54 -11.10 6.72 23.62
N ASP A 55 -11.76 7.28 24.63
CA ASP A 55 -13.22 7.32 24.70
C ASP A 55 -13.83 8.20 23.61
N LYS A 56 -13.22 9.36 23.34
CA LYS A 56 -13.65 10.23 22.25
C LYS A 56 -13.51 9.54 20.89
N PHE A 57 -12.38 8.88 20.64
CA PHE A 57 -12.14 8.12 19.42
C PHE A 57 -13.12 6.95 19.28
N TYR A 58 -13.31 6.18 20.35
CA TYR A 58 -14.21 5.04 20.39
C TYR A 58 -15.66 5.47 20.13
N HIS A 59 -16.09 6.61 20.69
CA HIS A 59 -17.40 7.18 20.43
C HIS A 59 -17.60 7.50 18.94
N TYR A 60 -16.64 8.17 18.29
CA TYR A 60 -16.76 8.46 16.85
C TYR A 60 -16.72 7.20 15.96
N MET A 61 -15.96 6.17 16.36
CA MET A 61 -16.04 4.84 15.74
C MET A 61 -17.42 4.22 15.94
N ALA A 62 -18.00 4.29 17.14
CA ALA A 62 -19.32 3.76 17.45
C ALA A 62 -20.42 4.40 16.59
N ARG A 63 -20.36 5.73 16.39
CA ARG A 63 -21.28 6.46 15.51
C ARG A 63 -21.04 6.21 14.01
N GLY A 64 -19.95 5.53 13.66
CA GLY A 64 -19.59 5.20 12.28
C GLY A 64 -19.07 6.38 11.48
N TYR A 65 -18.40 7.33 12.14
CA TYR A 65 -17.83 8.51 11.48
C TYR A 65 -16.46 8.26 10.87
N PHE A 66 -15.78 7.21 11.32
CA PHE A 66 -14.44 6.87 10.87
C PHE A 66 -14.42 5.51 10.16
N SER A 67 -13.64 5.46 9.09
CA SER A 67 -13.17 4.23 8.46
C SER A 67 -11.66 4.20 8.58
N LEU A 68 -11.11 3.14 9.16
CA LEU A 68 -9.67 2.96 9.31
C LEU A 68 -9.15 2.12 8.14
N SER A 69 -7.94 2.42 7.68
CA SER A 69 -7.29 1.62 6.63
C SER A 69 -7.02 0.19 7.10
N SER A 70 -6.96 -0.75 6.15
CA SER A 70 -6.66 -2.15 6.46
C SER A 70 -5.31 -2.35 7.17
N PRO A 71 -4.21 -1.62 6.89
CA PRO A 71 -2.98 -1.75 7.66
C PRO A 71 -3.14 -1.31 9.13
N ILE A 72 -3.97 -0.31 9.43
CA ILE A 72 -4.27 0.07 10.82
C ILE A 72 -5.00 -1.06 11.53
N TRP A 73 -6.03 -1.62 10.90
CA TRP A 73 -6.75 -2.79 11.45
C TRP A 73 -5.81 -3.95 11.73
N SER A 74 -4.92 -4.29 10.80
CA SER A 74 -4.04 -5.46 10.90
C SER A 74 -2.85 -5.27 11.86
N ASN A 75 -2.28 -4.06 11.94
CA ASN A 75 -0.92 -3.87 12.45
C ASN A 75 -0.79 -2.79 13.54
N PHE A 76 -1.69 -1.80 13.64
CA PHE A 76 -1.49 -0.68 14.56
C PHE A 76 -1.41 -1.14 16.04
N GLY A 77 -0.31 -0.80 16.71
CA GLY A 77 -0.05 -1.18 18.10
C GLY A 77 0.28 -2.66 18.32
N LEU A 78 0.52 -3.43 17.26
CA LEU A 78 0.99 -4.82 17.30
C LEU A 78 2.44 -4.89 16.77
N ASP A 79 3.12 -6.01 17.03
CA ASP A 79 4.52 -6.22 16.62
C ASP A 79 4.69 -6.66 15.15
N ARG A 80 3.58 -6.86 14.42
CA ARG A 80 3.60 -7.34 13.03
C ARG A 80 3.33 -6.21 12.03
N GLY A 81 4.01 -6.26 10.88
CA GLY A 81 3.74 -5.42 9.72
C GLY A 81 3.95 -3.92 9.96
N LEU A 82 3.42 -3.09 9.06
CA LEU A 82 3.44 -1.63 9.16
C LEU A 82 2.02 -1.06 9.04
N PRO A 83 1.71 0.10 9.68
CA PRO A 83 0.40 0.73 9.59
C PRO A 83 0.25 1.66 8.36
N ILE A 84 1.23 1.68 7.45
CA ILE A 84 1.23 2.52 6.24
C ILE A 84 0.47 1.82 5.09
N SER A 85 -0.18 2.61 4.22
CA SER A 85 -0.97 2.08 3.10
C SER A 85 -0.26 2.16 1.74
N CYS A 86 0.59 3.16 1.54
CA CYS A 86 1.25 3.43 0.27
C CYS A 86 2.74 3.73 0.50
N PHE A 87 3.58 3.34 -0.46
CA PHE A 87 5.01 3.62 -0.46
C PHE A 87 5.47 3.99 -1.87
N GLY A 88 6.04 5.19 -2.04
CA GLY A 88 6.47 5.71 -3.34
C GLY A 88 7.97 6.00 -3.34
N SER A 89 8.68 5.43 -4.31
CA SER A 89 10.12 5.65 -4.50
C SER A 89 10.41 6.54 -5.71
N TYR A 90 11.54 7.23 -5.65
CA TYR A 90 12.12 7.92 -6.79
C TYR A 90 13.27 7.07 -7.34
N ILE A 91 13.28 6.80 -8.65
CA ILE A 91 14.35 6.04 -9.28
C ILE A 91 15.29 7.01 -10.00
N GLY A 92 16.51 7.16 -9.44
CA GLY A 92 17.56 7.92 -10.11
C GLY A 92 18.20 7.19 -11.29
N ASP A 93 18.90 7.93 -12.14
CA ASP A 93 19.48 7.48 -13.41
C ASP A 93 20.80 6.69 -13.26
N SER A 94 20.84 5.76 -12.30
CA SER A 94 21.99 4.90 -12.02
C SER A 94 21.58 3.49 -11.58
N ILE A 95 22.42 2.50 -11.88
CA ILE A 95 22.19 1.10 -11.45
C ILE A 95 22.08 1.00 -9.93
N HIS A 96 22.84 1.79 -9.19
CA HIS A 96 22.77 1.81 -7.73
C HIS A 96 21.36 2.21 -7.25
N GLU A 97 20.83 3.33 -7.75
CA GLU A 97 19.51 3.84 -7.34
C GLU A 97 18.37 2.91 -7.80
N ILE A 98 18.50 2.31 -8.98
CA ILE A 98 17.58 1.27 -9.47
C ILE A 98 17.55 0.09 -8.49
N MET A 99 18.72 -0.44 -8.11
CA MET A 99 18.80 -1.60 -7.21
C MET A 99 18.36 -1.28 -5.78
N VAL A 100 18.62 -0.05 -5.28
CA VAL A 100 18.07 0.42 -4.01
C VAL A 100 16.54 0.40 -4.06
N THR A 101 15.94 0.97 -5.11
CA THR A 101 14.49 1.01 -5.27
C THR A 101 13.89 -0.40 -5.42
N THR A 102 14.58 -1.30 -6.14
CA THR A 102 14.19 -2.71 -6.24
C THR A 102 14.15 -3.39 -4.88
N ALA A 103 15.16 -3.15 -4.03
CA ALA A 103 15.19 -3.70 -2.68
C ALA A 103 14.06 -3.14 -1.79
N GLU A 104 13.78 -1.83 -1.89
CA GLU A 104 12.66 -1.19 -1.20
C GLU A 104 11.32 -1.83 -1.58
N VAL A 105 11.04 -1.95 -2.88
CA VAL A 105 9.82 -2.58 -3.40
C VAL A 105 9.71 -4.03 -2.94
N GLY A 106 10.80 -4.81 -3.01
CA GLY A 106 10.80 -6.19 -2.55
C GLY A 106 10.49 -6.33 -1.05
N MET A 107 11.06 -5.46 -0.21
CA MET A 107 10.77 -5.46 1.23
C MET A 107 9.32 -5.06 1.52
N MET A 108 8.81 -4.04 0.83
CA MET A 108 7.44 -3.58 1.00
C MET A 108 6.40 -4.59 0.49
N SER A 109 6.66 -5.29 -0.62
CA SER A 109 5.82 -6.38 -1.11
C SER A 109 5.72 -7.54 -0.12
N LYS A 110 6.80 -7.83 0.63
CA LYS A 110 6.77 -8.82 1.72
C LYS A 110 5.95 -8.35 2.92
N ILE A 111 6.14 -7.10 3.35
CA ILE A 111 5.49 -6.55 4.55
C ILE A 111 3.99 -6.34 4.33
N GLY A 112 3.60 -6.03 3.09
CA GLY A 112 2.24 -5.70 2.70
C GLY A 112 2.02 -4.18 2.66
N GLY A 113 1.55 -3.71 1.51
CA GLY A 113 1.33 -2.30 1.18
C GLY A 113 1.44 -2.10 -0.33
N GLY A 114 0.73 -1.11 -0.88
CA GLY A 114 0.87 -0.76 -2.29
C GLY A 114 2.17 0.00 -2.52
N THR A 115 2.96 -0.42 -3.50
CA THR A 115 4.21 0.26 -3.87
C THR A 115 4.05 1.04 -5.17
N SER A 116 4.83 2.09 -5.34
CA SER A 116 4.95 2.82 -6.60
C SER A 116 6.35 3.37 -6.77
N ALA A 117 6.73 3.67 -8.01
CA ALA A 117 7.96 4.41 -8.27
C ALA A 117 7.87 5.29 -9.51
N TYR A 118 8.65 6.36 -9.51
CA TYR A 118 8.77 7.27 -10.65
C TYR A 118 9.99 6.91 -11.51
N PHE A 119 9.77 6.78 -12.81
CA PHE A 119 10.76 6.34 -13.81
C PHE A 119 11.22 7.47 -14.75
N GLY A 120 10.64 8.68 -14.66
CA GLY A 120 10.83 9.74 -15.65
C GLY A 120 12.27 10.25 -15.79
N ASP A 121 13.08 10.09 -14.75
CA ASP A 121 14.50 10.50 -14.78
C ASP A 121 15.45 9.40 -15.28
N ILE A 122 14.98 8.18 -15.50
CA ILE A 122 15.79 7.13 -16.13
C ILE A 122 15.93 7.44 -17.62
N ARG A 123 17.16 7.58 -18.10
CA ARG A 123 17.41 7.94 -19.51
C ARG A 123 16.74 6.95 -20.50
N PRO A 124 16.18 7.44 -21.62
CA PRO A 124 15.45 6.60 -22.56
C PRO A 124 16.35 5.63 -23.33
N ARG A 125 15.74 4.66 -24.00
CA ARG A 125 16.41 3.66 -24.84
C ARG A 125 17.31 4.34 -25.87
N GLY A 126 18.52 3.81 -26.04
CA GLY A 126 19.50 4.35 -26.98
C GLY A 126 20.36 5.49 -26.45
N SER A 127 20.06 6.03 -25.26
CA SER A 127 20.87 7.07 -24.60
C SER A 127 22.28 6.55 -24.27
N LEU A 128 23.29 7.41 -24.38
CA LEU A 128 24.67 7.02 -24.10
C LEU A 128 24.90 6.73 -22.61
N ILE A 129 25.52 5.59 -22.32
CA ILE A 129 26.03 5.29 -20.98
C ILE A 129 27.52 5.63 -20.96
N LYS A 130 27.95 6.37 -19.94
CA LYS A 130 29.37 6.72 -19.75
C LYS A 130 30.23 5.46 -19.82
N ASN A 131 31.06 5.36 -20.86
CA ASN A 131 31.99 4.26 -21.12
C ASN A 131 31.35 2.87 -21.28
N ASN A 132 30.04 2.76 -21.54
CA ASN A 132 29.35 1.46 -21.54
C ASN A 132 28.21 1.32 -22.57
N GLY A 133 28.39 1.86 -23.78
CA GLY A 133 27.42 1.69 -24.87
C GLY A 133 26.15 2.52 -24.70
N LYS A 134 24.99 1.92 -24.98
CA LYS A 134 23.67 2.58 -24.98
C LYS A 134 22.74 1.94 -23.93
N SER A 135 21.86 2.76 -23.35
CA SER A 135 20.82 2.35 -22.40
C SER A 135 19.71 1.54 -23.08
N ASP A 136 19.14 0.60 -22.34
CA ASP A 136 17.94 -0.15 -22.74
C ASP A 136 16.63 0.56 -22.33
N GLY A 137 16.72 1.74 -21.71
CA GLY A 137 15.56 2.58 -21.40
C GLY A 137 14.83 2.24 -20.11
N SER A 138 13.92 3.11 -19.70
CA SER A 138 13.12 3.01 -18.47
C SER A 138 12.17 1.81 -18.50
N PHE A 139 11.58 1.51 -19.66
CA PHE A 139 10.71 0.35 -19.86
C PHE A 139 11.44 -0.99 -19.65
N ASN A 140 12.73 -1.06 -19.95
CA ASN A 140 13.47 -2.30 -19.69
C ASN A 140 13.64 -2.55 -18.19
N PHE A 141 13.85 -1.50 -17.40
CA PHE A 141 13.95 -1.61 -15.95
C PHE A 141 12.61 -1.88 -15.28
N SER A 142 11.47 -1.45 -15.83
CA SER A 142 10.16 -1.75 -15.23
C SER A 142 9.87 -3.26 -15.16
N LYS A 143 10.45 -4.08 -16.05
CA LYS A 143 10.35 -5.55 -16.02
C LYS A 143 10.93 -6.16 -14.74
N LEU A 144 11.96 -5.52 -14.18
CA LEU A 144 12.56 -5.94 -12.91
C LEU A 144 11.53 -5.80 -11.78
N PHE A 145 10.78 -4.70 -11.76
CA PHE A 145 9.78 -4.44 -10.73
C PHE A 145 8.55 -5.34 -10.89
N ASP A 146 8.12 -5.62 -12.12
CA ASP A 146 7.08 -6.63 -12.40
C ASP A 146 7.48 -8.01 -11.88
N THR A 147 8.70 -8.45 -12.18
CA THR A 147 9.23 -9.73 -11.69
C THR A 147 9.29 -9.76 -10.15
N VAL A 148 9.66 -8.66 -9.51
CA VAL A 148 9.72 -8.57 -8.04
C VAL A 148 8.34 -8.78 -7.42
N ILE A 149 7.28 -8.15 -7.94
CA ILE A 149 5.93 -8.31 -7.39
C ILE A 149 5.29 -9.67 -7.72
N ASP A 150 5.76 -10.33 -8.78
CA ASP A 150 5.35 -11.70 -9.11
C ASP A 150 6.02 -12.72 -8.17
N VAL A 151 7.31 -12.55 -7.90
CA VAL A 151 8.09 -13.46 -7.04
C VAL A 151 7.79 -13.25 -5.56
N ILE A 152 7.64 -11.99 -5.12
CA ILE A 152 7.44 -11.64 -3.71
C ILE A 152 5.98 -11.27 -3.47
N SER A 153 5.24 -12.18 -2.84
CA SER A 153 3.82 -12.01 -2.51
C SER A 153 3.56 -12.03 -1.00
N GLN A 154 2.49 -11.33 -0.58
CA GLN A 154 2.07 -11.29 0.81
C GLN A 154 1.31 -12.59 1.16
N GLY A 155 2.05 -13.60 1.60
CA GLY A 155 1.48 -14.91 1.94
C GLY A 155 0.98 -15.68 0.71
N THR A 156 -0.02 -16.54 0.88
CA THR A 156 -0.43 -17.52 -0.16
C THR A 156 -1.48 -17.00 -1.16
N SER A 157 -1.93 -15.74 -1.10
CA SER A 157 -3.17 -15.34 -1.80
C SER A 157 -3.17 -14.00 -2.55
N ARG A 158 -2.17 -13.12 -2.38
CA ARG A 158 -2.14 -11.83 -3.09
C ARG A 158 -0.75 -11.50 -3.63
N LYS A 159 -0.63 -11.43 -4.97
CA LYS A 159 0.55 -10.88 -5.66
C LYS A 159 0.82 -9.45 -5.16
N GLY A 160 2.10 -9.04 -5.18
CA GLY A 160 2.47 -7.66 -4.88
C GLY A 160 1.76 -6.68 -5.81
N GLN A 161 1.57 -5.45 -5.37
CA GLN A 161 0.98 -4.38 -6.19
C GLN A 161 2.02 -3.26 -6.36
N PHE A 162 2.29 -2.92 -7.62
CA PHE A 162 3.22 -1.86 -8.01
C PHE A 162 2.60 -0.97 -9.08
N ALA A 163 2.83 0.34 -8.98
CA ALA A 163 2.51 1.30 -10.02
C ALA A 163 3.77 2.08 -10.43
N GLY A 164 4.18 1.94 -11.70
CA GLY A 164 5.22 2.77 -12.29
C GLY A 164 4.62 4.04 -12.90
N TYR A 165 5.23 5.19 -12.61
CA TYR A 165 4.85 6.48 -13.17
C TYR A 165 5.92 6.99 -14.14
N ILE A 166 5.50 7.47 -15.30
CA ILE A 166 6.34 8.00 -16.36
C ILE A 166 5.67 9.24 -16.97
N ASP A 167 6.46 10.23 -17.39
CA ASP A 167 5.95 11.42 -18.08
C ASP A 167 5.57 11.09 -19.52
N ILE A 168 4.57 11.80 -20.05
CA ILE A 168 4.06 11.55 -21.41
C ILE A 168 5.06 11.97 -22.49
N GLU A 169 5.96 12.89 -22.18
CA GLU A 169 7.05 13.35 -23.06
C GLU A 169 8.29 12.46 -23.00
N HIS A 170 8.30 11.43 -22.12
CA HIS A 170 9.45 10.55 -21.97
C HIS A 170 9.73 9.77 -23.26
N GLY A 171 11.00 9.62 -23.64
CA GLY A 171 11.39 9.01 -24.92
C GLY A 171 10.98 7.54 -25.10
N ASP A 172 10.60 6.87 -24.00
CA ASP A 172 10.14 5.47 -23.99
C ASP A 172 8.60 5.35 -23.86
N ILE A 173 7.83 6.45 -23.86
CA ILE A 173 6.38 6.45 -23.54
C ILE A 173 5.56 5.42 -24.35
N ASP A 174 5.88 5.24 -25.64
CA ASP A 174 5.16 4.30 -26.49
C ASP A 174 5.32 2.85 -26.01
N GLU A 175 6.51 2.46 -25.52
CA GLU A 175 6.73 1.12 -24.92
C GLU A 175 5.87 0.95 -23.65
N TRP A 176 5.72 2.00 -22.85
CA TRP A 176 4.92 1.97 -21.62
C TRP A 176 3.41 1.88 -21.89
N LEU A 177 2.92 2.50 -22.96
CA LEU A 177 1.49 2.46 -23.32
C LEU A 177 1.03 1.07 -23.77
N ASP A 178 1.95 0.22 -24.21
CA ASP A 178 1.67 -1.16 -24.63
C ASP A 178 1.64 -2.16 -23.45
N ILE A 179 1.85 -1.72 -22.20
CA ILE A 179 1.71 -2.58 -21.01
C ILE A 179 0.29 -3.17 -20.95
N HIS A 180 0.20 -4.46 -20.59
CA HIS A 180 -1.02 -5.28 -20.53
C HIS A 180 -1.73 -5.54 -21.88
N THR A 181 -1.12 -5.20 -23.02
CA THR A 181 -1.59 -5.69 -24.33
C THR A 181 -1.29 -7.18 -24.50
N GLU A 182 -2.05 -7.88 -25.35
CA GLU A 182 -1.85 -9.31 -25.59
C GLU A 182 -0.45 -9.60 -26.16
N GLY A 183 0.30 -10.49 -25.50
CA GLY A 183 1.65 -10.88 -25.93
C GLY A 183 2.77 -9.96 -25.44
N ASN A 184 2.44 -8.90 -24.70
CA ASN A 184 3.42 -8.11 -23.97
C ASN A 184 3.99 -8.94 -22.79
N GLN A 185 5.28 -8.80 -22.48
CA GLN A 185 5.95 -9.59 -21.44
C GLN A 185 5.59 -9.16 -20.01
N PHE A 186 4.83 -8.08 -19.84
CA PHE A 186 4.21 -7.70 -18.57
C PHE A 186 2.91 -8.50 -18.35
N ASN A 187 2.78 -9.11 -17.17
CA ASN A 187 1.58 -9.87 -16.77
C ASN A 187 0.33 -9.00 -16.63
#